data_AF-A0A8C0WK91-F1
#
_entry.id   AF-A0A8C0WK91-F1
#
_cell.length_a   1.000
_cell.length_b   1.000
_cell.length_c   1.000
_cell.angle_alpha   90.00
_cell.angle_beta   90.00
_cell.angle_gamma   90.00
#
_symmetry.space_group_name_H-M   'P 1'
#
loop_
_entity.id
_entity.type
_entity.pdbx_description
1 polymer ?
#
loop_
_entity_poly.entity_id
_entity_poly.type
_entity_poly.pdbx_seq_one_letter_code
_entity_poly.pdbx_strand_id
1 'polypeptide(L)'
;MRCSSKSCVLAALMSVLLLYLCSKSEAASNFDCCLRYTEHVLPTRFIMGFTQQLADEACDINAVIFHTKKRLSVCADPKKSWVKRTVRILSQRVKKM
;
A
#
# COMPACT_ATOMS: atom_id res chain seq x y z
N MET A 1 47.19 -23.36 -2.49
CA MET A 1 46.51 -22.99 -1.23
C MET A 1 45.50 -24.09 -0.91
N ARG A 2 45.79 -24.98 0.05
CA ARG A 2 44.88 -26.06 0.46
C ARG A 2 43.88 -25.48 1.46
N CYS A 3 42.67 -25.19 1.00
CA CYS A 3 41.54 -25.01 1.91
C CYS A 3 41.33 -26.37 2.62
N SER A 4 41.55 -26.41 3.93
CA SER A 4 41.28 -27.61 4.72
C SER A 4 39.79 -27.94 4.60
N SER A 5 39.43 -29.22 4.51
CA SER A 5 38.04 -29.66 4.31
C SER A 5 37.05 -28.99 5.27
N LYS A 6 37.47 -28.81 6.52
CA LYS A 6 36.71 -28.09 7.56
C LYS A 6 36.50 -26.60 7.24
N SER A 7 37.52 -25.94 6.69
CA SER A 7 37.46 -24.53 6.29
C SER A 7 36.51 -24.32 5.10
N CYS A 8 36.48 -25.25 4.14
CA CYS A 8 35.62 -25.10 2.98
C CYS A 8 34.15 -25.38 3.32
N VAL A 9 33.88 -26.32 4.24
CA VAL A 9 32.54 -26.59 4.76
C VAL A 9 32.00 -25.37 5.52
N LEU A 10 32.81 -24.75 6.38
CA LEU A 10 32.40 -23.53 7.10
C LEU A 10 32.08 -22.39 6.14
N ALA A 11 32.90 -22.17 5.11
CA ALA A 11 32.65 -21.13 4.11
C ALA A 11 31.33 -21.39 3.34
N ALA A 12 31.04 -22.63 2.98
CA ALA A 12 29.80 -23.02 2.30
C ALA A 12 28.56 -22.86 3.19
N LEU A 13 28.67 -23.18 4.49
CA LEU A 13 27.57 -22.98 5.43
C LEU A 13 27.28 -21.50 5.65
N MET A 14 28.31 -20.67 5.76
CA MET A 14 28.15 -19.22 5.90
C MET A 14 27.54 -18.58 4.66
N SER A 15 27.90 -19.04 3.46
CA SER A 15 27.31 -18.54 2.21
C SER A 15 25.84 -18.94 2.07
N VAL A 16 25.48 -20.18 2.41
CA VAL A 16 24.08 -20.64 2.43
C VAL A 16 23.26 -19.85 3.46
N LEU A 17 23.81 -19.60 4.66
CA LEU A 17 23.14 -18.80 5.68
C LEU A 17 22.91 -17.35 5.23
N LEU A 18 23.90 -16.73 4.59
CA LEU A 18 23.77 -15.39 4.01
C LEU A 18 22.69 -15.33 2.92
N LEU A 19 22.63 -16.32 2.03
CA LEU A 19 21.59 -16.42 0.99
C LEU A 19 20.19 -16.64 1.61
N TYR A 20 20.10 -17.40 2.69
CA TYR A 20 18.85 -17.59 3.43
C TYR A 20 18.38 -16.29 4.10
N LEU A 21 19.29 -15.51 4.68
CA LEU A 21 18.96 -14.22 5.29
C LEU A 21 18.58 -13.16 4.24
N CYS A 22 19.27 -13.12 3.09
CA CYS A 22 18.91 -12.22 1.98
C CYS A 22 17.58 -12.58 1.30
N SER A 23 17.12 -13.83 1.35
CA SER A 23 15.79 -14.18 0.85
C SER A 23 14.68 -13.86 1.86
N LYS A 24 15.04 -13.74 3.16
CA LYS A 24 14.17 -13.30 4.25
C LYS A 24 14.16 -11.79 4.45
N SER A 25 14.94 -11.01 3.72
CA SER A 25 14.76 -9.56 3.70
C SER A 25 13.46 -9.28 2.94
N GLU A 26 12.36 -9.25 3.69
CA GLU A 26 11.14 -8.58 3.31
C GLU A 26 11.57 -7.14 2.99
N ALA A 27 11.80 -6.84 1.71
CA ALA A 27 11.98 -5.48 1.25
C ALA A 27 10.81 -4.72 1.86
N ALA A 28 11.10 -3.72 2.71
CA ALA A 28 10.08 -2.90 3.35
C ALA A 28 9.09 -2.53 2.25
N SER A 29 7.93 -3.18 2.27
CA SER A 29 6.94 -3.01 1.23
C SER A 29 6.56 -1.55 1.36
N ASN A 30 7.02 -0.74 0.41
CA ASN A 30 6.76 0.68 0.41
C ASN A 30 5.29 0.83 0.05
N PHE A 31 4.41 0.53 1.02
CA PHE A 31 2.98 0.71 0.89
C PHE A 31 2.78 2.20 0.64
N ASP A 32 2.21 2.54 -0.51
CA ASP A 32 1.88 3.92 -0.85
C ASP A 32 0.64 4.35 -0.03
N CYS A 33 0.84 4.48 1.28
CA CYS A 33 -0.18 4.88 2.22
C CYS A 33 -0.48 6.37 2.04
N CYS A 34 -1.75 6.74 2.18
CA CYS A 34 -2.11 8.13 2.41
C CYS A 34 -1.49 8.62 3.70
N LEU A 35 -0.72 9.71 3.63
CA LEU A 35 -0.16 10.40 4.80
C LEU A 35 -0.92 11.71 5.12
N ARG A 36 -1.65 12.25 4.15
CA ARG A 36 -2.43 13.50 4.27
C ARG A 36 -3.72 13.42 3.46
N TYR A 37 -4.71 14.19 3.88
CA TYR A 37 -5.97 14.34 3.15
C TYR A 37 -5.96 15.55 2.24
N THR A 38 -6.71 15.47 1.14
CA THR A 38 -7.09 16.64 0.34
C THR A 38 -7.97 17.57 1.15
N GLU A 39 -7.69 18.87 1.08
CA GLU A 39 -8.56 19.91 1.62
C GLU A 39 -9.68 20.27 0.61
N HIS A 40 -9.46 19.99 -0.67
CA HIS A 40 -10.39 20.31 -1.74
C HIS A 40 -11.47 19.24 -1.90
N VAL A 41 -12.70 19.69 -2.05
CA VAL A 41 -13.84 18.84 -2.42
C VAL A 41 -13.74 18.47 -3.89
N LEU A 42 -13.72 17.16 -4.16
CA LEU A 42 -13.69 16.64 -5.53
C LEU A 42 -15.10 16.54 -6.11
N PRO A 43 -15.36 17.08 -7.32
CA PRO A 43 -16.63 16.86 -7.99
C PRO A 43 -16.80 15.38 -8.36
N THR A 44 -17.88 14.75 -7.89
CA THR A 44 -18.16 13.31 -8.07
C THR A 44 -18.14 12.85 -9.53
N ARG A 45 -18.41 13.75 -10.49
CA ARG A 45 -18.34 13.47 -11.95
C ARG A 45 -16.94 13.08 -12.45
N PHE A 46 -15.89 13.46 -11.73
CA PHE A 46 -14.51 13.15 -12.07
C PHE A 46 -13.96 11.92 -11.36
N ILE A 47 -14.73 11.34 -10.43
CA ILE A 47 -14.34 10.17 -9.64
C ILE A 47 -14.91 8.93 -10.31
N MET A 48 -14.03 7.97 -10.62
CA MET A 48 -14.38 6.70 -11.23
C MET A 48 -14.65 5.61 -10.19
N GLY A 49 -13.92 5.65 -9.08
CA GLY A 49 -14.04 4.67 -8.01
C GLY A 49 -13.32 5.14 -6.76
N PHE A 50 -13.31 4.28 -5.75
CA PHE A 50 -12.62 4.54 -4.50
C PHE A 50 -12.07 3.25 -3.91
N THR A 51 -11.00 3.39 -3.12
CA THR A 51 -10.43 2.33 -2.28
C THR A 51 -10.45 2.81 -0.84
N GLN A 52 -10.70 1.89 0.10
CA GLN A 52 -10.60 2.20 1.53
C GLN A 52 -9.23 1.76 2.04
N GLN A 53 -8.55 2.68 2.71
CA GLN A 53 -7.34 2.43 3.48
C GLN A 53 -7.72 2.43 4.96
N LEU A 54 -7.34 1.37 5.66
CA LEU A 54 -7.47 1.27 7.11
C LEU A 54 -6.15 1.66 7.77
N ALA A 55 -6.24 2.19 8.98
CA ALA A 55 -5.07 2.35 9.83
C ALA A 55 -4.72 1.00 10.48
N ASP A 56 -3.48 0.57 10.33
CA ASP A 56 -2.93 -0.69 10.85
C ASP A 56 -1.43 -0.53 11.16
N GLU A 57 -0.67 -1.63 11.28
CA GLU A 57 0.78 -1.56 11.51
C GLU A 57 1.57 -0.99 10.31
N ALA A 58 0.98 -0.96 9.11
CA ALA A 58 1.61 -0.47 7.90
C ALA A 58 1.21 0.97 7.54
N CYS A 59 -0.04 1.36 7.76
CA CYS A 59 -0.52 2.72 7.49
C CYS A 59 -1.05 3.40 8.76
N ASP A 60 -0.59 4.63 9.03
CA ASP A 60 -0.95 5.36 10.26
C ASP A 60 -2.38 5.93 10.30
N ILE A 61 -3.01 6.13 9.12
CA ILE A 61 -4.30 6.83 9.02
C ILE A 61 -5.32 6.08 8.16
N ASN A 62 -6.58 6.21 8.56
CA ASN A 62 -7.72 5.75 7.76
C ASN A 62 -8.00 6.75 6.64
N ALA A 63 -8.09 6.29 5.39
CA ALA A 63 -8.34 7.17 4.25
C ALA A 63 -9.32 6.56 3.25
N VAL A 64 -10.04 7.42 2.52
CA VAL A 64 -10.71 7.04 1.28
C VAL A 64 -9.88 7.55 0.11
N ILE A 65 -9.35 6.64 -0.71
CA ILE A 65 -8.57 6.98 -1.89
C ILE A 65 -9.53 7.07 -3.07
N PHE A 66 -9.76 8.28 -3.59
CA PHE A 66 -10.56 8.47 -4.80
C PHE A 66 -9.70 8.33 -6.06
N HIS A 67 -10.11 7.44 -6.96
CA HIS A 67 -9.48 7.28 -8.26
C HIS A 67 -10.22 8.14 -9.28
N THR A 68 -9.51 9.10 -9.85
CA THR A 68 -10.08 10.06 -10.80
C THR A 68 -9.94 9.60 -12.24
N LYS A 69 -10.75 10.17 -13.16
CA LYS A 69 -10.64 9.93 -14.61
C LYS A 69 -9.25 10.26 -15.18
N LYS A 70 -8.52 11.16 -14.53
CA LYS A 70 -7.14 11.53 -14.89
C LYS A 70 -6.09 10.54 -14.36
N ARG A 71 -6.51 9.38 -13.85
CA ARG A 71 -5.65 8.36 -13.21
C ARG A 71 -4.87 8.88 -11.99
N LEU A 72 -5.36 9.94 -11.35
CA LEU A 72 -4.83 10.43 -10.08
C LEU A 72 -5.57 9.76 -8.92
N SER A 73 -4.80 9.36 -7.90
CA SER A 73 -5.31 8.90 -6.60
C SER A 73 -5.30 10.08 -5.63
N VAL A 74 -6.45 10.35 -5.01
CA VAL A 74 -6.58 11.46 -4.05
C VAL A 74 -7.07 10.92 -2.71
N CYS A 75 -6.24 11.08 -1.69
CA CYS A 75 -6.55 10.74 -0.30
C CYS A 75 -7.58 11.71 0.28
N ALA A 76 -8.68 11.21 0.83
CA ALA A 76 -9.74 12.02 1.43
C ALA A 76 -10.11 11.51 2.82
N ASP A 77 -10.43 12.44 3.72
CA ASP A 77 -10.78 12.15 5.11
C ASP A 77 -12.14 11.42 5.20
N PRO A 78 -12.20 10.17 5.70
CA PRO A 78 -13.45 9.41 5.81
C PRO A 78 -14.49 10.07 6.72
N LYS A 79 -14.09 11.02 7.58
CA LYS A 79 -14.98 11.73 8.51
C LYS A 79 -15.78 12.82 7.81
N LYS A 80 -15.31 13.36 6.67
CA LYS A 80 -15.98 14.46 5.96
C LYS A 80 -17.28 14.00 5.29
N SER A 81 -18.32 14.83 5.40
CA SER A 81 -19.67 14.53 4.88
C SER A 81 -19.70 14.31 3.35
N TRP A 82 -18.94 15.10 2.59
CA TRP A 82 -18.85 14.96 1.14
C TRP A 82 -18.20 13.64 0.71
N VAL A 83 -17.23 13.14 1.48
CA VAL A 83 -16.54 11.86 1.24
C VAL A 83 -17.53 10.72 1.43
N LYS A 84 -18.23 10.68 2.57
CA LYS A 84 -19.27 9.67 2.85
C LYS A 84 -20.37 9.68 1.79
N ARG A 85 -20.83 10.86 1.38
CA ARG A 85 -21.84 11.00 0.30
C ARG A 85 -21.33 10.45 -1.02
N THR A 86 -20.10 10.79 -1.39
CA THR A 86 -19.48 10.33 -2.64
C THR A 86 -19.32 8.82 -2.65
N VAL A 87 -18.81 8.23 -1.58
CA VAL A 87 -18.69 6.78 -1.40
C VAL A 87 -20.06 6.11 -1.58
N ARG A 88 -21.11 6.61 -0.94
CA ARG A 88 -22.47 6.07 -1.08
C ARG A 88 -22.97 6.09 -2.53
N ILE A 89 -22.77 7.20 -3.24
CA ILE A 89 -23.15 7.34 -4.66
C ILE A 89 -22.38 6.31 -5.51
N LEU A 90 -21.07 6.18 -5.30
CA LEU A 90 -20.24 5.26 -6.06
C LEU A 90 -20.60 3.79 -5.77
N SER A 91 -20.82 3.43 -4.50
CA SER A 91 -21.27 2.09 -4.12
C SER A 91 -22.62 1.71 -4.76
N GLN A 92 -23.53 2.67 -4.90
CA GLN A 92 -24.80 2.46 -5.59
C GLN A 92 -24.64 2.23 -7.10
N ARG A 93 -23.68 2.91 -7.75
CA ARG A 93 -23.38 2.70 -9.17
C ARG A 93 -22.89 1.29 -9.44
N VAL A 94 -22.01 0.77 -8.58
CA VAL A 94 -21.49 -0.60 -8.69
C VAL A 94 -22.61 -1.63 -8.53
N LYS A 95 -23.55 -1.44 -7.60
CA LYS A 95 -24.70 -2.35 -7.41
C LYS A 95 -25.71 -2.37 -8.57
N LYS A 96 -25.67 -1.37 -9.45
CA LYS A 96 -26.60 -1.24 -10.59
C LYS A 96 -26.02 -1.83 -11.88
N MET A 97 -24.71 -2.07 -11.93
CA MET A 97 -24.07 -2.87 -12.99
C MET A 97 -24.30 -4.35 -12.71
#